data_AF-A0A7S4LDF1-F1
#
_entry.id   AF-A0A7S4LDF1-F1
#
_cell.length_a   1.000
_cell.length_b   1.000
_cell.length_c   1.000
_cell.angle_alpha   90.00
_cell.angle_beta   90.00
_cell.angle_gamma   90.00
#
_symmetry.space_group_name_H-M   'P 1'
#
loop_
_entity.id
_entity.type
_entity.pdbx_description
1 polymer ?
#
loop_
_entity_poly.entity_id
_entity_poly.type
_entity_poly.pdbx_seq_one_letter_code
_entity_poly.pdbx_strand_id
1 'polypeptide(L)'
;MAYVVTTEYQRSLRKEWIRHAVLAAVVAMLLGLVVMHLDGSWWDYCYHDRFAEPPTHQPSATLLLHITEVFVIICLGASLWDAIFESLKAWSIRPLLSAVDFAEMLDISSTILWYFGSLAIVKTVKYLVKDHSCSTHPNSISGHNNFFMFVILSLPILRYGPPRLTSSRQQDWKWKISYISLVVVALWQLHRTYFYGYHSLRQIVYGAAFGVVNHTIWVLLLLKHRDMLPIISLILSVLSHLGCFIIAPCCKQSLKGTLIFLPLWVLAWNHAHKVKYRLLLP
;
A
#
# COMPACT_ATOMS: atom_id res chain seq x y z
N MET A 1 -26.25 16.28 8.61
CA MET A 1 -26.34 16.77 7.21
C MET A 1 -25.70 15.74 6.29
N ALA A 2 -26.50 14.97 5.58
CA ALA A 2 -25.97 14.12 4.51
C ALA A 2 -25.64 15.04 3.32
N TYR A 3 -24.36 15.15 2.97
CA TYR A 3 -23.97 15.77 1.70
C TYR A 3 -24.55 14.89 0.60
N VAL A 4 -25.62 15.34 -0.05
CA VAL A 4 -26.10 14.76 -1.30
C VAL A 4 -25.06 15.10 -2.36
N VAL A 5 -24.02 14.28 -2.42
CA VAL A 5 -23.06 14.32 -3.52
C VAL A 5 -23.85 13.97 -4.77
N THR A 6 -24.02 14.93 -5.67
CA THR A 6 -24.81 14.71 -6.88
C THR A 6 -24.17 13.59 -7.70
N THR A 7 -25.01 12.74 -8.28
CA THR A 7 -24.61 11.60 -9.13
C THR A 7 -23.68 12.02 -10.28
N GLU A 8 -23.79 13.26 -10.73
CA GLU A 8 -22.97 13.89 -11.75
C GLU A 8 -21.53 14.16 -11.29
N TYR A 9 -21.35 14.60 -10.04
CA TYR A 9 -20.04 14.81 -9.43
C TYR A 9 -19.30 13.48 -9.23
N GLN A 10 -20.00 12.44 -8.78
CA GLN A 10 -19.41 11.09 -8.69
C GLN A 10 -18.98 10.54 -10.07
N ARG A 11 -19.75 10.83 -11.13
CA ARG A 11 -19.36 10.45 -12.51
C ARG A 11 -18.10 11.18 -12.99
N SER A 12 -17.97 12.48 -12.70
CA SER A 12 -16.80 13.28 -13.07
C SER A 12 -15.53 12.76 -12.39
N LEU A 13 -15.57 12.59 -11.06
CA LEU A 13 -14.48 12.00 -10.28
C LEU A 13 -14.08 10.63 -10.82
N ARG A 14 -15.05 9.74 -11.08
CA ARG A 14 -14.77 8.39 -11.60
C ARG A 14 -14.01 8.45 -12.93
N LYS A 15 -14.38 9.35 -13.85
CA LYS A 15 -13.70 9.49 -15.15
C LYS A 15 -12.26 9.98 -15.00
N GLU A 16 -12.02 10.96 -14.14
CA GLU A 16 -10.67 11.49 -13.94
C GLU A 16 -9.75 10.45 -13.29
N TRP A 17 -10.23 9.75 -12.26
CA TRP A 17 -9.43 8.74 -11.56
C TRP A 17 -9.07 7.55 -12.44
N ILE A 18 -10.02 7.07 -13.24
CA ILE A 18 -9.75 6.02 -14.23
C ILE A 18 -8.65 6.50 -15.19
N ARG A 19 -8.68 7.76 -15.63
CA ARG A 19 -7.62 8.32 -16.50
C ARG A 19 -6.26 8.33 -15.80
N HIS A 20 -6.17 8.76 -14.55
CA HIS A 20 -4.88 8.82 -13.84
C HIS A 20 -4.33 7.44 -13.49
N ALA A 21 -5.18 6.51 -13.07
CA ALA A 21 -4.78 5.13 -12.80
C ALA A 21 -4.35 4.39 -14.08
N VAL A 22 -5.10 4.56 -15.18
CA VAL A 22 -4.74 4.03 -16.49
C VAL A 22 -3.43 4.66 -16.97
N LEU A 23 -3.26 5.97 -16.82
CA LEU A 23 -2.03 6.66 -17.20
C LEU A 23 -0.83 6.16 -16.38
N ALA A 24 -0.97 6.01 -15.05
CA ALA A 24 0.08 5.48 -14.20
C ALA A 24 0.44 4.03 -14.55
N ALA A 25 -0.56 3.18 -14.83
CA ALA A 25 -0.33 1.81 -15.28
C ALA A 25 0.35 1.75 -16.66
N VAL A 26 -0.09 2.58 -17.60
CA VAL A 26 0.52 2.70 -18.94
C VAL A 26 1.94 3.22 -18.84
N VAL A 27 2.22 4.24 -18.04
CA VAL A 27 3.58 4.77 -17.83
C VAL A 27 4.47 3.72 -17.16
N ALA A 28 3.99 3.01 -16.15
CA ALA A 28 4.75 1.93 -15.52
C ALA A 28 5.05 0.78 -16.50
N MET A 29 4.08 0.43 -17.35
CA MET A 29 4.26 -0.58 -18.40
C MET A 29 5.25 -0.13 -19.48
N LEU A 30 5.14 1.12 -19.94
CA LEU A 30 6.04 1.70 -20.94
C LEU A 30 7.47 1.84 -20.39
N LEU A 31 7.63 2.25 -19.14
CA LEU A 31 8.94 2.26 -18.47
C LEU A 31 9.51 0.84 -18.36
N GLY A 32 8.68 -0.15 -18.02
CA GLY A 32 9.07 -1.55 -18.04
C GLY A 32 9.54 -2.03 -19.43
N LEU A 33 8.83 -1.65 -20.49
CA LEU A 33 9.18 -2.01 -21.87
C LEU A 33 10.45 -1.30 -22.37
N VAL A 34 10.62 0.00 -22.08
CA VAL A 34 11.84 0.75 -22.41
C VAL A 34 13.05 0.15 -21.70
N VAL A 35 12.88 -0.22 -20.44
CA VAL A 35 13.94 -0.86 -19.66
C VAL A 35 14.25 -2.27 -20.16
N MET A 36 13.25 -3.04 -20.59
CA MET A 36 13.46 -4.36 -21.22
C MET A 36 14.22 -4.29 -22.56
N HIS A 37 14.27 -3.14 -23.22
CA HIS A 37 14.92 -2.98 -24.53
C HIS A 37 16.37 -2.49 -24.46
N LEU A 38 16.77 -1.94 -23.32
CA LEU A 38 18.14 -1.56 -23.04
C LEU A 38 18.87 -2.82 -22.53
N ASP A 39 19.74 -3.40 -23.35
CA ASP A 39 20.70 -4.49 -23.07
C ASP A 39 20.39 -5.34 -21.82
N GLY A 40 19.71 -6.49 -21.96
CA GLY A 40 19.01 -7.21 -20.88
C GLY A 40 19.84 -7.69 -19.67
N SER A 41 21.17 -7.49 -19.67
CA SER A 41 22.07 -7.91 -18.60
C SER A 41 21.87 -7.17 -17.28
N TRP A 42 21.57 -5.86 -17.30
CA TRP A 42 21.42 -5.07 -16.07
C TRP A 42 20.03 -5.16 -15.43
N TRP A 43 19.01 -5.56 -16.20
CA TRP A 43 17.63 -5.73 -15.71
C TRP A 43 17.49 -6.87 -14.71
N ASP A 44 18.21 -7.97 -14.98
CA ASP A 44 18.27 -9.18 -14.15
C ASP A 44 19.47 -9.20 -13.21
N TYR A 45 20.32 -8.18 -13.25
CA TYR A 45 21.49 -8.07 -12.40
C TYR A 45 21.12 -7.89 -10.92
N CYS A 46 21.77 -8.69 -10.08
CA CYS A 46 21.74 -8.55 -8.62
C CYS A 46 22.99 -7.75 -8.19
N TYR A 47 22.80 -6.54 -7.65
CA TYR A 47 23.93 -5.66 -7.30
C TYR A 47 24.98 -6.32 -6.39
N HIS A 48 24.50 -7.07 -5.41
CA HIS A 48 25.31 -8.02 -4.66
C HIS A 48 24.77 -9.42 -4.92
N ASP A 49 25.56 -10.26 -5.57
CA ASP A 49 25.36 -11.70 -5.45
C ASP A 49 25.82 -12.11 -4.06
N ARG A 50 24.87 -12.19 -3.12
CA ARG A 50 25.14 -12.57 -1.74
C ARG A 50 25.60 -14.03 -1.58
N PHE A 51 25.55 -14.77 -2.67
CA PHE A 51 25.96 -16.16 -2.73
C PHE A 51 27.32 -16.31 -3.43
N ALA A 52 27.78 -15.26 -4.14
CA ALA A 52 29.18 -15.11 -4.54
C ALA A 52 29.97 -14.44 -3.41
N GLU A 53 31.27 -14.70 -3.35
CA GLU A 53 32.17 -14.30 -2.26
C GLU A 53 31.99 -12.85 -1.77
N PRO A 54 32.20 -12.59 -0.46
CA PRO A 54 31.99 -11.27 0.12
C PRO A 54 32.84 -10.20 -0.61
N PRO A 55 32.24 -9.10 -1.08
CA PRO A 55 32.97 -8.05 -1.76
C PRO A 55 33.99 -7.44 -0.81
N THR A 56 35.27 -7.50 -1.19
CA THR A 56 36.38 -7.14 -0.32
C THR A 56 36.46 -5.65 0.00
N HIS A 57 35.88 -4.73 -0.77
CA HIS A 57 35.77 -3.31 -0.38
C HIS A 57 34.72 -2.53 -1.20
N GLN A 58 33.69 -1.95 -0.56
CA GLN A 58 32.93 -0.80 -1.10
C GLN A 58 32.54 0.21 0.00
N PRO A 59 33.47 1.08 0.44
CA PRO A 59 33.20 2.07 1.50
C PRO A 59 32.36 3.29 1.05
N SER A 60 32.23 3.57 -0.24
CA SER A 60 31.53 4.78 -0.73
C SER A 60 30.00 4.64 -0.79
N ALA A 61 29.48 3.43 -1.04
CA ALA A 61 28.03 3.18 -1.06
C ALA A 61 27.40 3.27 0.35
N THR A 62 28.18 2.97 1.39
CA THR A 62 27.74 2.95 2.79
C THR A 62 27.40 4.35 3.32
N LEU A 63 28.16 5.38 2.94
CA LEU A 63 27.90 6.75 3.41
C LEU A 63 26.60 7.33 2.84
N LEU A 64 26.36 7.19 1.53
CA LEU A 64 25.13 7.65 0.89
C LEU A 64 23.90 6.93 1.44
N LEU A 65 24.04 5.64 1.74
CA LEU A 65 23.01 4.82 2.37
C LEU A 65 22.63 5.34 3.76
N HIS A 66 23.62 5.67 4.59
CA HIS A 66 23.40 6.23 5.93
C HIS A 66 22.81 7.65 5.89
N ILE A 67 23.25 8.50 4.96
CA ILE A 67 22.64 9.83 4.78
C ILE A 67 21.17 9.70 4.40
N THR A 68 20.84 8.78 3.49
CA THR A 68 19.46 8.54 3.07
C THR A 68 18.61 7.94 4.20
N GLU A 69 19.19 7.05 5.01
CA GLU A 69 18.59 6.51 6.24
C GLU A 69 18.20 7.63 7.22
N VAL A 70 19.13 8.54 7.51
CA VAL A 70 18.88 9.68 8.39
C VAL A 70 17.77 10.57 7.84
N PHE A 71 17.80 10.87 6.53
CA PHE A 71 16.78 11.69 5.89
C PHE A 71 15.38 11.07 5.99
N VAL A 72 15.27 9.76 5.76
CA VAL A 72 14.00 9.05 5.88
C VAL A 72 13.48 9.03 7.32
N ILE A 73 14.36 8.83 8.30
CA ILE A 73 13.99 8.89 9.72
C ILE A 73 13.42 10.28 10.05
N ILE A 74 14.01 11.35 9.54
CA ILE A 74 13.51 12.72 9.73
C ILE A 74 12.13 12.90 9.08
N CYS A 75 11.94 12.46 7.84
CA CYS A 75 10.64 12.58 7.14
C CYS A 75 9.53 11.76 7.82
N LEU A 76 9.83 10.54 8.25
CA LEU A 76 8.91 9.68 9.00
C LEU A 76 8.60 10.27 10.37
N GLY A 77 9.63 10.76 11.07
CA GLY A 77 9.51 11.44 12.36
C GLY A 77 8.59 12.66 12.26
N ALA A 78 8.77 13.51 11.25
CA ALA A 78 7.91 14.66 11.01
C ALA A 78 6.46 14.25 10.71
N SER A 79 6.25 13.25 9.85
CA SER A 79 4.91 12.76 9.49
C SER A 79 4.18 12.11 10.67
N LEU A 80 4.91 11.36 11.50
CA LEU A 80 4.42 10.72 12.71
C LEU A 80 4.12 11.76 13.80
N TRP A 81 4.99 12.74 13.96
CA TRP A 81 4.78 13.85 14.89
C TRP A 81 3.51 14.63 14.56
N ASP A 82 3.29 14.97 13.29
CA ASP A 82 2.05 15.64 12.84
C ASP A 82 0.80 14.78 13.11
N ALA A 83 0.88 13.46 12.88
CA ALA A 83 -0.21 12.54 13.17
C ALA A 83 -0.50 12.42 14.68
N ILE A 84 0.55 12.31 15.51
CA ILE A 84 0.43 12.27 16.98
C ILE A 84 -0.13 13.59 17.49
N PHE A 85 0.38 14.72 17.02
CA PHE A 85 -0.05 16.04 17.46
C PHE A 85 -1.53 16.31 17.14
N GLU A 86 -1.98 15.98 15.93
CA GLU A 86 -3.41 16.10 15.56
C GLU A 86 -4.27 15.11 16.36
N SER A 87 -3.77 13.90 16.63
CA SER A 87 -4.47 12.90 17.46
C SER A 87 -4.58 13.35 18.93
N LEU A 88 -3.54 13.93 19.49
CA LEU A 88 -3.52 14.48 20.86
C LEU A 88 -4.47 15.67 20.99
N LYS A 89 -4.50 16.55 19.98
CA LYS A 89 -5.43 17.68 19.91
C LYS A 89 -6.89 17.22 19.79
N ALA A 90 -7.15 16.12 19.06
CA ALA A 90 -8.46 15.51 19.00
C ALA A 90 -8.86 14.85 20.34
N TRP A 91 -7.90 14.20 21.02
CA TRP A 91 -8.08 13.58 22.33
C TRP A 91 -8.40 14.58 23.44
N SER A 92 -7.80 15.77 23.42
CA SER A 92 -8.06 16.78 24.46
C SER A 92 -9.43 17.46 24.33
N ILE A 93 -10.16 17.26 23.23
CA ILE A 93 -11.36 18.05 22.89
C ILE A 93 -12.65 17.20 22.79
N ARG A 94 -12.58 15.86 22.70
CA ARG A 94 -13.80 15.00 22.57
C ARG A 94 -13.74 13.71 23.39
N PRO A 95 -14.87 13.24 23.96
CA PRO A 95 -14.93 11.92 24.57
C PRO A 95 -14.64 10.84 23.51
N LEU A 96 -13.68 9.96 23.84
CA LEU A 96 -12.98 8.97 22.99
C LEU A 96 -13.85 8.20 21.99
N LEU A 97 -15.12 7.96 22.32
CA LEU A 97 -16.05 7.16 21.52
C LEU A 97 -16.89 7.98 20.53
N SER A 98 -16.93 9.30 20.67
CA SER A 98 -17.64 10.23 19.77
C SER A 98 -16.78 10.80 18.64
N ALA A 99 -15.46 10.64 18.74
CA ALA A 99 -14.47 11.23 17.84
C ALA A 99 -13.97 10.25 16.76
N VAL A 100 -14.14 8.95 16.97
CA VAL A 100 -13.72 7.94 16.00
C VAL A 100 -14.76 7.88 14.88
N ASP A 101 -14.39 8.34 13.69
CA ASP A 101 -15.16 8.08 12.49
C ASP A 101 -15.06 6.59 12.16
N PHE A 102 -16.08 5.83 12.53
CA PHE A 102 -16.16 4.39 12.25
C PHE A 102 -16.05 4.07 10.76
N ALA A 103 -16.46 4.99 9.88
CA ALA A 103 -16.31 4.81 8.44
C ALA A 103 -14.82 4.84 8.04
N GLU A 104 -14.03 5.72 8.63
CA GLU A 104 -12.59 5.80 8.41
C GLU A 104 -11.87 4.54 8.92
N MET A 105 -12.22 4.07 10.13
CA MET A 105 -11.68 2.80 10.64
C MET A 105 -12.02 1.61 9.74
N LEU A 106 -13.23 1.58 9.19
CA LEU A 106 -13.66 0.53 8.27
C LEU A 106 -12.90 0.57 6.96
N ASP A 107 -12.66 1.76 6.39
CA ASP A 107 -11.88 1.93 5.17
C ASP A 107 -10.41 1.54 5.39
N ILE A 108 -9.79 1.96 6.51
CA ILE A 108 -8.43 1.56 6.89
C ILE A 108 -8.34 0.04 7.06
N SER A 109 -9.24 -0.55 7.83
CA SER A 109 -9.25 -2.01 8.08
C SER A 109 -9.44 -2.80 6.79
N SER A 110 -10.34 -2.35 5.92
CA SER A 110 -10.59 -2.98 4.62
C SER A 110 -9.38 -2.84 3.70
N THR A 111 -8.69 -1.71 3.73
CA THR A 111 -7.44 -1.49 2.99
C THR A 111 -6.33 -2.44 3.43
N ILE A 112 -6.17 -2.62 4.74
CA ILE A 112 -5.19 -3.55 5.31
C ILE A 112 -5.52 -4.99 4.89
N LEU A 113 -6.78 -5.42 5.06
CA LEU A 113 -7.23 -6.76 4.66
C LEU A 113 -7.06 -6.99 3.16
N TRP A 114 -7.41 -6.00 2.33
CA TRP A 114 -7.21 -6.04 0.89
C TRP A 114 -5.75 -6.25 0.53
N TYR A 115 -4.84 -5.47 1.13
CA TYR A 115 -3.42 -5.59 0.89
C TYR A 115 -2.90 -6.99 1.25
N PHE A 116 -3.26 -7.53 2.42
CA PHE A 116 -2.86 -8.89 2.80
C PHE A 116 -3.44 -9.97 1.88
N GLY A 117 -4.68 -9.80 1.40
CA GLY A 117 -5.27 -10.65 0.37
C GLY A 117 -4.43 -10.66 -0.91
N SER A 118 -4.10 -9.47 -1.43
CA SER A 118 -3.28 -9.31 -2.63
C SER A 118 -1.85 -9.85 -2.47
N LEU A 119 -1.28 -9.77 -1.26
CA LEU A 119 0.07 -10.26 -0.98
C LEU A 119 0.16 -11.78 -1.12
N ALA A 120 -0.91 -12.53 -0.80
CA ALA A 120 -0.92 -13.95 -1.05
C ALA A 120 -0.92 -14.27 -2.55
N ILE A 121 -1.61 -13.47 -3.38
CA ILE A 121 -1.55 -13.62 -4.84
C ILE A 121 -0.10 -13.47 -5.31
N VAL A 122 0.62 -12.45 -4.83
CA VAL A 122 2.05 -12.27 -5.12
C VAL A 122 2.87 -13.48 -4.70
N LYS A 123 2.64 -14.03 -3.51
CA LYS A 123 3.35 -15.24 -3.04
C LYS A 123 3.07 -16.45 -3.92
N THR A 124 1.81 -16.65 -4.33
CA THR A 124 1.44 -17.72 -5.26
C THR A 124 2.15 -17.56 -6.60
N VAL A 125 2.15 -16.34 -7.16
CA VAL A 125 2.86 -16.06 -8.42
C VAL A 125 4.36 -16.31 -8.28
N LYS A 126 4.99 -15.91 -7.17
CA LYS A 126 6.41 -16.25 -6.89
C LYS A 126 6.66 -17.75 -6.96
N TYR A 127 5.83 -18.53 -6.27
CA TYR A 127 5.97 -19.98 -6.21
C TYR A 127 5.77 -20.65 -7.56
N LEU A 128 4.84 -20.14 -8.38
CA LEU A 128 4.59 -20.65 -9.73
C LEU A 128 5.72 -20.30 -10.71
N VAL A 129 6.22 -19.06 -10.65
CA VAL A 129 7.29 -18.58 -11.57
C VAL A 129 8.65 -19.22 -11.25
N LYS A 130 8.92 -19.54 -9.97
CA LYS A 130 10.19 -20.12 -9.50
C LYS A 130 11.44 -19.34 -9.95
N ASP A 131 11.34 -18.02 -10.03
CA ASP A 131 12.51 -17.17 -10.26
C ASP A 131 13.34 -17.10 -8.97
N HIS A 132 14.54 -17.67 -8.97
CA HIS A 132 15.46 -17.64 -7.83
C HIS A 132 16.55 -16.57 -7.97
N SER A 133 16.39 -15.62 -8.88
CA SER A 133 17.37 -14.54 -9.04
C SER A 133 17.47 -13.72 -7.75
N CYS A 134 18.69 -13.51 -7.27
CA CYS A 134 19.06 -12.78 -6.05
C CYS A 134 18.57 -13.40 -4.71
N SER A 135 18.09 -14.66 -4.69
CA SER A 135 17.55 -15.28 -3.48
C SER A 135 17.49 -16.81 -3.56
N THR A 136 17.71 -17.51 -2.44
CA THR A 136 17.51 -18.97 -2.34
C THR A 136 16.04 -19.38 -2.45
N HIS A 137 15.11 -18.47 -2.16
CA HIS A 137 13.67 -18.67 -2.29
C HIS A 137 13.10 -17.98 -3.54
N PRO A 138 11.97 -18.44 -4.10
CA PRO A 138 11.32 -17.80 -5.24
C PRO A 138 11.04 -16.30 -4.99
N ASN A 139 11.54 -15.45 -5.89
CA ASN A 139 11.71 -14.02 -5.68
C ASN A 139 11.27 -13.13 -6.85
N SER A 140 10.50 -13.68 -7.79
CA SER A 140 10.07 -13.00 -9.04
C SER A 140 9.46 -11.61 -8.90
N ILE A 141 8.84 -11.30 -7.76
CA ILE A 141 8.15 -10.02 -7.51
C ILE A 141 8.60 -9.46 -6.16
N SER A 142 9.00 -8.20 -6.08
CA SER A 142 9.35 -7.62 -4.77
C SER A 142 8.10 -7.31 -3.94
N GLY A 143 7.90 -8.06 -2.86
CA GLY A 143 6.78 -7.86 -1.93
C GLY A 143 6.85 -6.51 -1.21
N HIS A 144 8.06 -6.03 -0.90
CA HIS A 144 8.26 -4.70 -0.32
C HIS A 144 7.86 -3.60 -1.30
N ASN A 145 8.31 -3.66 -2.56
CA ASN A 145 7.95 -2.64 -3.54
C ASN A 145 6.44 -2.65 -3.87
N ASN A 146 5.80 -3.83 -3.88
CA ASN A 146 4.34 -3.92 -3.91
C ASN A 146 3.69 -3.19 -2.73
N PHE A 147 4.16 -3.43 -1.50
CA PHE A 147 3.66 -2.73 -0.30
C PHE A 147 3.79 -1.22 -0.40
N PHE A 148 5.00 -0.73 -0.64
CA PHE A 148 5.28 0.71 -0.64
C PHE A 148 4.49 1.41 -1.75
N MET A 149 4.45 0.84 -2.95
CA MET A 149 3.68 1.43 -4.04
C MET A 149 2.17 1.46 -3.71
N PHE A 150 1.63 0.40 -3.13
CA PHE A 150 0.24 0.39 -2.68
C PHE A 150 -0.01 1.45 -1.59
N VAL A 151 0.86 1.57 -0.59
CA VAL A 151 0.71 2.51 0.53
C VAL A 151 0.82 3.96 0.07
N ILE A 152 1.81 4.31 -0.77
CA ILE A 152 1.97 5.67 -1.31
C ILE A 152 0.70 6.13 -2.01
N LEU A 153 0.06 5.23 -2.76
CA LEU A 153 -1.12 5.56 -3.54
C LEU A 153 -2.40 5.56 -2.68
N SER A 154 -2.53 4.60 -1.75
CA SER A 154 -3.76 4.42 -0.97
C SER A 154 -3.86 5.36 0.25
N LEU A 155 -2.75 5.61 0.96
CA LEU A 155 -2.78 6.35 2.23
C LEU A 155 -3.25 7.81 2.09
N PRO A 156 -2.82 8.57 1.07
CA PRO A 156 -3.33 9.93 0.87
C PRO A 156 -4.83 9.97 0.57
N ILE A 157 -5.36 8.95 -0.13
CA ILE A 157 -6.80 8.82 -0.42
C ILE A 157 -7.58 8.57 0.88
N LEU A 158 -7.07 7.69 1.75
CA LEU A 158 -7.69 7.41 3.03
C LEU A 158 -7.73 8.64 3.95
N ARG A 159 -6.62 9.38 4.05
CA ARG A 159 -6.47 10.47 5.02
C ARG A 159 -7.13 11.77 4.60
N TYR A 160 -7.09 12.11 3.31
CA TYR A 160 -7.51 13.43 2.84
C TYR A 160 -8.74 13.37 1.93
N GLY A 161 -9.23 12.16 1.64
CA GLY A 161 -10.19 11.94 0.56
C GLY A 161 -9.58 12.24 -0.81
N PRO A 162 -10.35 12.08 -1.89
CA PRO A 162 -9.92 12.49 -3.22
C PRO A 162 -9.68 14.02 -3.26
N PRO A 163 -8.59 14.50 -3.92
CA PRO A 163 -8.13 15.90 -3.90
C PRO A 163 -9.15 16.98 -4.32
N ARG A 164 -10.29 16.59 -4.89
CA ARG A 164 -11.35 17.52 -5.31
C ARG A 164 -12.45 17.75 -4.27
N LEU A 165 -12.52 16.92 -3.23
CA LEU A 165 -13.56 17.05 -2.21
C LEU A 165 -13.28 18.14 -1.17
N THR A 166 -12.06 18.69 -1.13
CA THR A 166 -11.64 19.60 -0.08
C THR A 166 -11.14 20.90 -0.69
N SER A 167 -11.99 21.93 -0.70
CA SER A 167 -11.70 23.27 -1.27
C SER A 167 -10.70 24.09 -0.45
N SER A 168 -10.21 23.55 0.66
CA SER A 168 -9.24 24.20 1.53
C SER A 168 -7.84 24.10 0.94
N ARG A 169 -7.27 25.25 0.53
CA ARG A 169 -5.85 25.39 0.16
C ARG A 169 -4.89 24.82 1.21
N GLN A 170 -5.33 24.77 2.48
CA GLN A 170 -4.56 24.20 3.59
C GLN A 170 -4.51 22.66 3.55
N GLN A 171 -5.51 22.00 2.97
CA GLN A 171 -5.55 20.54 2.86
C GLN A 171 -4.70 20.04 1.67
N ASP A 172 -4.61 20.83 0.60
CA ASP A 172 -3.80 20.52 -0.59
C ASP A 172 -2.29 20.42 -0.26
N TRP A 173 -1.72 21.36 0.50
CA TRP A 173 -0.28 21.28 0.83
C TRP A 173 0.03 20.12 1.79
N LYS A 174 -0.85 19.82 2.77
CA LYS A 174 -0.68 18.67 3.67
C LYS A 174 -0.68 17.35 2.89
N TRP A 175 -1.57 17.24 1.89
CA TRP A 175 -1.60 16.10 0.97
C TRP A 175 -0.29 15.99 0.18
N LYS A 176 0.19 17.10 -0.41
CA LYS A 176 1.44 17.14 -1.20
C LYS A 176 2.65 16.74 -0.36
N ILE A 177 2.80 17.30 0.84
CA ILE A 177 3.91 16.95 1.74
C ILE A 177 3.83 15.47 2.13
N SER A 178 2.66 14.98 2.51
CA SER A 178 2.50 13.55 2.87
C SER A 178 2.85 12.64 1.70
N TYR A 179 2.38 12.97 0.49
CA TYR A 179 2.68 12.22 -0.71
C TYR A 179 4.18 12.23 -1.02
N ILE A 180 4.83 13.39 -1.00
CA ILE A 180 6.28 13.53 -1.22
C ILE A 180 7.06 12.72 -0.19
N SER A 181 6.71 12.80 1.10
CA SER A 181 7.35 12.01 2.17
C SER A 181 7.24 10.51 1.92
N LEU A 182 6.06 10.03 1.51
CA LEU A 182 5.86 8.61 1.19
C LEU A 182 6.67 8.17 -0.05
N VAL A 183 6.74 9.03 -1.08
CA VAL A 183 7.56 8.77 -2.27
C VAL A 183 9.04 8.67 -1.90
N VAL A 184 9.56 9.58 -1.06
CA VAL A 184 10.94 9.53 -0.56
C VAL A 184 11.21 8.22 0.17
N VAL A 185 10.33 7.82 1.10
CA VAL A 185 10.48 6.57 1.86
C VAL A 185 10.51 5.36 0.92
N ALA A 186 9.66 5.34 -0.10
CA ALA A 186 9.62 4.24 -1.05
C ALA A 186 10.84 4.19 -1.98
N LEU A 187 11.33 5.35 -2.44
CA LEU A 187 12.58 5.42 -3.22
C LEU A 187 13.76 4.94 -2.39
N TRP A 188 13.81 5.30 -1.11
CA TRP A 188 14.83 4.79 -0.19
C TRP A 188 14.71 3.27 0.00
N GLN A 189 13.51 2.73 0.17
CA GLN A 189 13.33 1.29 0.25
C GLN A 189 13.75 0.59 -1.05
N LEU A 190 13.39 1.16 -2.21
CA LEU A 190 13.77 0.65 -3.52
C LEU A 190 15.29 0.59 -3.65
N HIS A 191 15.96 1.69 -3.31
CA HIS A 191 17.41 1.78 -3.26
C HIS A 191 18.00 0.68 -2.37
N ARG A 192 17.56 0.53 -1.12
CA ARG A 192 18.04 -0.54 -0.23
C ARG A 192 17.81 -1.92 -0.82
N THR A 193 16.63 -2.16 -1.37
CA THR A 193 16.25 -3.45 -1.93
C THR A 193 17.16 -3.85 -3.09
N TYR A 194 17.51 -2.89 -3.96
CA TYR A 194 18.42 -3.09 -5.08
C TYR A 194 19.87 -3.26 -4.62
N PHE A 195 20.41 -2.27 -3.88
CA PHE A 195 21.83 -2.23 -3.51
C PHE A 195 22.27 -3.33 -2.55
N TYR A 196 21.38 -3.81 -1.67
CA TYR A 196 21.70 -5.00 -0.86
C TYR A 196 21.54 -6.31 -1.63
N GLY A 197 21.20 -6.27 -2.92
CA GLY A 197 20.99 -7.45 -3.74
C GLY A 197 19.80 -8.30 -3.27
N TYR A 198 18.73 -7.70 -2.73
CA TYR A 198 17.50 -8.45 -2.38
C TYR A 198 16.69 -8.78 -3.60
N HIS A 199 16.79 -7.94 -4.62
CA HIS A 199 16.05 -8.10 -5.86
C HIS A 199 16.83 -7.49 -7.01
N SER A 200 16.67 -8.08 -8.19
CA SER A 200 17.05 -7.42 -9.44
C SER A 200 16.10 -6.26 -9.72
N LEU A 201 16.50 -5.35 -10.62
CA LEU A 201 15.65 -4.22 -10.99
C LEU A 201 14.31 -4.70 -11.57
N ARG A 202 14.32 -5.80 -12.34
CA ARG A 202 13.11 -6.48 -12.84
C ARG A 202 12.11 -6.77 -11.73
N GLN A 203 12.57 -7.48 -10.70
CA GLN A 203 11.70 -7.92 -9.61
C GLN A 203 11.15 -6.73 -8.81
N ILE A 204 11.93 -5.66 -8.68
CA ILE A 204 11.50 -4.39 -8.08
C ILE A 204 10.37 -3.76 -8.90
N VAL A 205 10.56 -3.61 -10.21
CA VAL A 205 9.54 -3.01 -11.10
C VAL A 205 8.28 -3.85 -11.15
N TYR A 206 8.39 -5.18 -11.19
CA TYR A 206 7.22 -6.06 -11.09
C TYR A 206 6.47 -5.89 -9.77
N GLY A 207 7.20 -5.72 -8.66
CA GLY A 207 6.61 -5.38 -7.37
C GLY A 207 5.83 -4.06 -7.41
N ALA A 208 6.46 -3.00 -7.90
CA ALA A 208 5.82 -1.69 -8.04
C ALA A 208 4.59 -1.73 -8.95
N ALA A 209 4.70 -2.34 -10.15
CA ALA A 209 3.60 -2.47 -11.08
C ALA A 209 2.42 -3.25 -10.47
N PHE A 210 2.69 -4.34 -9.76
CA PHE A 210 1.66 -5.08 -9.03
C PHE A 210 0.99 -4.18 -7.97
N GLY A 211 1.75 -3.36 -7.25
CA GLY A 211 1.21 -2.39 -6.28
C GLY A 211 0.28 -1.35 -6.91
N VAL A 212 0.60 -0.84 -8.10
CA VAL A 212 -0.27 0.08 -8.86
C VAL A 212 -1.57 -0.59 -9.27
N VAL A 213 -1.49 -1.81 -9.82
CA VAL A 213 -2.67 -2.59 -10.22
C VAL A 213 -3.53 -2.89 -9.00
N ASN A 214 -2.90 -3.33 -7.91
CA ASN A 214 -3.55 -3.64 -6.64
C ASN A 214 -4.29 -2.44 -6.06
N HIS A 215 -3.65 -1.27 -6.04
CA HIS A 215 -4.26 0.00 -5.64
C HIS A 215 -5.44 0.36 -6.54
N THR A 216 -5.27 0.24 -7.87
CA THR A 216 -6.33 0.58 -8.83
C THR A 216 -7.58 -0.26 -8.62
N ILE A 217 -7.42 -1.58 -8.45
CA ILE A 217 -8.55 -2.48 -8.16
C ILE A 217 -9.20 -2.10 -6.83
N TRP A 218 -8.39 -1.86 -5.78
CA TRP A 218 -8.89 -1.43 -4.49
C TRP A 218 -9.73 -0.14 -4.58
N VAL A 219 -9.24 0.90 -5.26
CA VAL A 219 -9.97 2.16 -5.46
C VAL A 219 -11.27 1.91 -6.24
N LEU A 220 -11.25 1.10 -7.30
CA LEU A 220 -12.46 0.79 -8.05
C LEU A 220 -13.53 0.09 -7.19
N LEU A 221 -13.10 -0.83 -6.31
CA LEU A 221 -13.98 -1.49 -5.36
C LEU A 221 -14.48 -0.53 -4.28
N LEU A 222 -13.61 0.32 -3.74
CA LEU A 222 -13.99 1.36 -2.78
C LEU A 222 -15.04 2.30 -3.38
N LEU A 223 -14.88 2.73 -4.64
CA LEU A 223 -15.78 3.66 -5.31
C LEU A 223 -17.09 3.03 -5.79
N LYS A 224 -17.10 1.74 -6.16
CA LYS A 224 -18.29 1.07 -6.72
C LYS A 224 -19.05 0.24 -5.69
N HIS A 225 -18.34 -0.28 -4.70
CA HIS A 225 -18.82 -1.33 -3.80
C HIS A 225 -18.37 -1.06 -2.36
N ARG A 226 -18.32 0.21 -1.93
CA ARG A 226 -17.85 0.59 -0.57
C ARG A 226 -18.49 -0.25 0.53
N ASP A 227 -19.81 -0.45 0.47
CA ASP A 227 -20.55 -1.23 1.47
C ASP A 227 -20.17 -2.73 1.48
N MET A 228 -19.71 -3.26 0.35
CA MET A 228 -19.30 -4.66 0.20
C MET A 228 -17.79 -4.87 0.32
N LEU A 229 -16.98 -3.80 0.20
CA LEU A 229 -15.52 -3.85 0.27
C LEU A 229 -15.02 -4.54 1.56
N PRO A 230 -15.61 -4.32 2.74
CA PRO A 230 -15.23 -5.03 3.95
C PRO A 230 -15.40 -6.54 3.82
N ILE A 231 -16.54 -6.99 3.29
CA ILE A 231 -16.86 -8.42 3.11
C ILE A 231 -15.93 -9.04 2.07
N ILE A 232 -15.72 -8.35 0.94
CA ILE A 232 -14.80 -8.80 -0.12
C ILE A 232 -13.38 -8.92 0.43
N SER A 233 -12.90 -7.93 1.18
CA SER A 233 -11.56 -7.92 1.76
C SER A 233 -11.39 -9.02 2.81
N LEU A 234 -12.43 -9.30 3.61
CA LEU A 234 -12.45 -10.42 4.54
C LEU A 234 -12.38 -11.76 3.82
N ILE A 235 -13.24 -11.99 2.81
CA ILE A 235 -13.24 -13.23 2.02
C ILE A 235 -11.89 -13.43 1.37
N LEU A 236 -11.33 -12.40 0.72
CA LEU A 236 -10.02 -12.48 0.11
C LEU A 236 -8.94 -12.78 1.14
N SER A 237 -8.96 -12.14 2.31
CA SER A 237 -8.01 -12.45 3.38
C SER A 237 -8.15 -13.89 3.88
N VAL A 238 -9.37 -14.39 4.12
CA VAL A 238 -9.57 -15.79 4.54
C VAL A 238 -9.08 -16.76 3.47
N LEU A 239 -9.46 -16.56 2.21
CA LEU A 239 -9.01 -17.39 1.09
C LEU A 239 -7.49 -17.33 0.92
N SER A 240 -6.88 -16.17 1.17
CA SER A 240 -5.43 -15.98 1.12
C SER A 240 -4.71 -16.83 2.16
N HIS A 241 -5.29 -16.94 3.36
CA HIS A 241 -4.76 -17.77 4.44
C HIS A 241 -4.96 -19.25 4.15
N LEU A 242 -6.14 -19.66 3.70
CA LEU A 242 -6.42 -21.04 3.31
C LEU A 242 -5.51 -21.50 2.17
N GLY A 243 -5.33 -20.65 1.15
CA GLY A 243 -4.40 -20.91 0.05
C GLY A 243 -2.95 -21.05 0.53
N CYS A 244 -2.52 -20.22 1.49
CA CYS A 244 -1.20 -20.37 2.11
C CYS A 244 -1.03 -21.72 2.83
N PHE A 245 -2.06 -22.24 3.51
CA PHE A 245 -2.00 -23.55 4.15
C PHE A 245 -1.90 -24.70 3.15
N ILE A 246 -2.57 -24.59 1.99
CA ILE A 246 -2.60 -25.64 0.97
C ILE A 246 -1.32 -25.63 0.11
N ILE A 247 -0.86 -24.46 -0.30
CA ILE A 247 0.20 -24.32 -1.32
C ILE A 247 1.60 -24.26 -0.70
N ALA A 248 1.75 -23.73 0.52
CA ALA A 248 3.06 -23.55 1.15
C ALA A 248 2.99 -23.62 2.69
N PRO A 249 3.26 -24.79 3.30
CA PRO A 249 3.31 -24.97 4.76
C PRO A 249 4.25 -23.99 5.51
N CYS A 250 5.16 -23.33 4.78
CA CYS A 250 6.09 -22.33 5.30
C CYS A 250 5.42 -20.98 5.68
N CYS A 251 4.15 -20.75 5.35
CA CYS A 251 3.50 -19.43 5.55
C CYS A 251 2.93 -19.16 6.96
N LYS A 252 3.54 -19.71 8.03
CA LYS A 252 3.04 -19.58 9.42
C LYS A 252 2.92 -18.12 9.94
N GLN A 253 3.65 -17.16 9.35
CA GLN A 253 3.63 -15.76 9.78
C GLN A 253 2.37 -14.98 9.36
N SER A 254 1.65 -15.41 8.32
CA SER A 254 0.46 -14.68 7.83
C SER A 254 -0.68 -14.69 8.85
N LEU A 255 -0.84 -15.80 9.59
CA LEU A 255 -1.98 -16.03 10.48
C LEU A 255 -2.08 -15.01 11.64
N LYS A 256 -0.94 -14.53 12.14
CA LYS A 256 -0.90 -13.64 13.31
C LYS A 256 -1.52 -12.27 12.99
N GLY A 257 -1.32 -11.74 11.79
CA GLY A 257 -1.89 -10.45 11.39
C GLY A 257 -3.41 -10.49 11.33
N THR A 258 -3.97 -11.46 10.61
CA THR A 258 -5.42 -11.56 10.39
C THR A 258 -6.22 -11.80 11.67
N LEU A 259 -5.67 -12.59 12.60
CA LEU A 259 -6.32 -12.85 13.89
C LEU A 259 -6.39 -11.60 14.79
N ILE A 260 -5.49 -10.63 14.63
CA ILE A 260 -5.53 -9.37 15.38
C ILE A 260 -6.56 -8.39 14.80
N PHE A 261 -6.69 -8.35 13.47
CA PHE A 261 -7.58 -7.39 12.81
C PHE A 261 -9.03 -7.85 12.70
N LEU A 262 -9.29 -9.16 12.73
CA LEU A 262 -10.64 -9.72 12.61
C LEU A 262 -11.60 -9.24 13.74
N PRO A 263 -11.23 -9.24 15.03
CA PRO A 263 -12.11 -8.75 16.09
C PRO A 263 -12.41 -7.25 15.98
N LEU A 264 -11.40 -6.44 15.66
CA LEU A 264 -11.55 -4.99 15.44
C LEU A 264 -12.50 -4.71 14.28
N TRP A 265 -12.40 -5.49 13.21
CA TRP A 265 -13.27 -5.40 12.04
C TRP A 265 -14.73 -5.78 12.38
N VAL A 266 -14.96 -6.89 13.09
CA VAL A 266 -16.30 -7.32 13.51
C VAL A 266 -16.97 -6.29 14.42
N LEU A 267 -16.20 -5.69 15.34
CA LEU A 267 -16.69 -4.63 16.21
C LEU A 267 -17.07 -3.37 15.43
N ALA A 268 -16.21 -2.95 14.49
CA ALA A 268 -16.47 -1.79 13.63
C ALA A 268 -17.72 -1.99 12.75
N TRP A 269 -17.86 -3.17 12.14
CA TRP A 269 -19.01 -3.51 11.30
C TRP A 269 -20.33 -3.50 12.08
N ASN A 270 -20.36 -4.19 13.23
CA ASN A 270 -21.55 -4.24 14.09
C ASN A 270 -21.98 -2.86 14.59
N HIS A 271 -21.02 -1.99 14.90
CA HIS A 271 -21.32 -0.62 15.30
C HIS A 271 -21.87 0.21 14.14
N ALA A 272 -21.21 0.18 12.97
CA ALA A 272 -21.66 0.90 11.78
C ALA A 272 -23.07 0.51 11.35
N HIS A 273 -23.39 -0.79 11.38
CA HIS A 273 -24.75 -1.28 11.13
C HIS A 273 -25.75 -0.72 12.16
N LYS A 274 -25.47 -0.84 13.46
CA LYS A 274 -26.38 -0.35 14.51
C LYS A 274 -26.67 1.15 14.40
N VAL A 275 -25.67 1.97 14.05
CA VAL A 275 -25.85 3.42 13.85
C VAL A 275 -26.70 3.72 12.62
N LYS A 276 -26.45 3.03 11.49
CA LYS A 276 -27.21 3.20 10.25
C LYS A 276 -28.70 2.84 10.44
N TYR A 277 -29.01 1.78 11.20
CA TYR A 277 -30.40 1.37 11.45
C TYR A 277 -31.11 2.17 12.53
N ARG A 278 -30.41 2.74 13.53
CA ARG A 278 -31.02 3.66 14.50
C ARG A 278 -31.49 4.97 13.89
N LEU A 279 -30.85 5.43 12.81
CA LEU A 279 -31.25 6.64 12.08
C LEU A 279 -32.38 6.40 11.07
N LEU A 280 -32.80 5.15 10.87
CA LEU A 280 -33.85 4.75 9.93
C LEU A 280 -35.13 4.25 10.63
N LEU A 281 -35.11 4.18 11.97
CA LEU A 281 -36.31 3.92 12.77
C LEU A 281 -36.89 5.28 13.22
N PRO A 282 -38.18 5.55 12.95
CA PRO A 282 -38.83 6.81 13.34
C PRO A 282 -38.90 6.99 14.86
#